data_AF-A0A9E0V881-F1
#
_entry.id   AF-A0A9E0V881-F1
#
_cell.length_a   1.000
_cell.length_b   1.000
_cell.length_c   1.000
_cell.angle_alpha   90.00
_cell.angle_beta   90.00
_cell.angle_gamma   90.00
#
_symmetry.space_group_name_H-M   'P 1'
#
loop_
_entity.id
_entity.type
_entity.pdbx_description
1 polymer ?
#
loop_
_entity_poly.entity_id
_entity_poly.type
_entity_poly.pdbx_seq_one_letter_code
_entity_poly.pdbx_strand_id
1 'polypeptide(L)'
;MKKLLVMMFSMLLFAPAAFAQADIKTKIDANLMFVRKDIQRAIDDPKTSTSDDVQKLLFEPEIWKAELAKIINAKPSDFPANWRASVEDKLDELKGLIDSGGKSRAWEQPAFSRPTEQNMAKTKFLAYYKGATVLKIGSSFQDWKMYKNSLGIPTNRFIRGWALLKIPNRPYCQAQEWIVKQTYAGGRWSASVVDSFGGGGVFMKCE
;
A
#
# COMPACT_ATOMS: atom_id res chain seq x y z
N MET A 1 -7.39 70.70 -31.54
CA MET A 1 -5.99 70.27 -31.28
C MET A 1 -5.92 69.95 -29.79
N LYS A 2 -5.62 68.78 -29.21
CA LYS A 2 -5.03 67.47 -29.55
C LYS A 2 -5.73 66.47 -28.58
N LYS A 3 -6.35 65.36 -29.01
CA LYS A 3 -5.82 63.99 -29.15
C LYS A 3 -5.07 63.40 -27.92
N LEU A 4 -5.37 62.12 -27.63
CA LEU A 4 -4.71 61.09 -26.78
C LEU A 4 -5.21 60.96 -25.33
N LEU A 5 -5.39 59.77 -24.74
CA LEU A 5 -5.39 58.37 -25.19
C LEU A 5 -5.98 57.58 -24.00
N VAL A 6 -7.20 57.05 -24.11
CA VAL A 6 -7.72 56.06 -23.15
C VAL A 6 -7.18 54.71 -23.60
N MET A 7 -6.14 54.21 -22.94
CA MET A 7 -5.58 52.89 -23.23
C MET A 7 -5.31 52.14 -21.93
N MET A 8 -6.03 51.02 -21.80
CA MET A 8 -5.63 49.77 -21.15
C MET A 8 -4.88 49.86 -19.81
N PHE A 9 -5.61 49.58 -18.73
CA PHE A 9 -5.02 48.91 -17.57
C PHE A 9 -5.96 47.79 -17.08
N SER A 10 -6.20 46.82 -17.96
CA SER A 10 -6.66 45.48 -17.54
C SER A 10 -5.43 44.67 -17.12
N MET A 11 -4.75 45.09 -16.04
CA MET A 11 -3.71 44.26 -15.43
C MET A 11 -4.37 43.18 -14.59
N LEU A 12 -4.50 42.02 -15.21
CA LEU A 12 -4.19 40.69 -14.64
C LEU A 12 -4.42 40.55 -13.13
N LEU A 13 -5.67 40.31 -12.75
CA LEU A 13 -6.00 39.54 -11.55
C LEU A 13 -5.75 38.04 -11.83
N PHE A 14 -4.49 37.66 -12.09
CA PHE A 14 -4.07 36.27 -12.22
C PHE A 14 -2.73 36.07 -11.50
N ALA A 15 -2.71 36.15 -10.17
CA ALA A 15 -1.46 35.99 -9.43
C ALA A 15 -1.55 35.43 -7.98
N PRO A 16 -2.67 34.87 -7.49
CA PRO A 16 -2.59 33.93 -6.38
C PRO A 16 -2.77 32.47 -6.81
N ALA A 17 -3.69 32.21 -7.76
CA ALA A 17 -4.04 30.86 -8.17
C ALA A 17 -2.89 30.12 -8.88
N ALA A 18 -2.14 30.81 -9.75
CA ALA A 18 -1.03 30.21 -10.48
C ALA A 18 0.14 29.76 -9.57
N PHE A 19 0.41 30.50 -8.49
CA PHE A 19 1.48 30.15 -7.54
C PHE A 19 1.06 29.03 -6.59
N ALA A 20 -0.20 29.01 -6.13
CA ALA A 20 -0.72 27.90 -5.32
C ALA A 20 -0.85 26.59 -6.13
N GLN A 21 -1.21 26.68 -7.42
CA GLN A 21 -1.35 25.51 -8.30
C GLN A 21 0.01 24.91 -8.69
N ALA A 22 1.05 25.73 -8.84
CA ALA A 22 2.42 25.25 -9.02
C ALA A 22 2.92 24.44 -7.81
N ASP A 23 2.61 24.88 -6.58
CA ASP A 23 2.96 24.16 -5.35
C ASP A 23 2.25 22.79 -5.23
N ILE A 24 0.96 22.74 -5.54
CA ILE A 24 0.18 21.48 -5.48
C ILE A 24 0.66 20.48 -6.53
N LYS A 25 0.85 20.92 -7.79
CA LYS A 25 1.34 20.03 -8.85
C LYS A 25 2.70 19.44 -8.50
N THR A 26 3.64 20.24 -8.00
CA THR A 26 4.96 19.76 -7.58
C THR A 26 4.87 18.72 -6.47
N LYS A 27 4.00 18.91 -5.47
CA LYS A 27 3.78 17.92 -4.40
C LYS A 27 3.17 16.61 -4.92
N ILE A 28 2.22 16.70 -5.85
CA ILE A 28 1.63 15.52 -6.52
C ILE A 28 2.72 14.78 -7.29
N ASP A 29 3.48 15.47 -8.15
CA ASP A 29 4.55 14.88 -8.96
C ASP A 29 5.62 14.20 -8.09
N ALA A 30 6.00 14.83 -6.96
CA ALA A 30 6.95 14.24 -6.01
C ALA A 30 6.43 12.93 -5.42
N ASN A 31 5.16 12.87 -5.02
CA ASN A 31 4.56 11.64 -4.51
C ASN A 31 4.46 10.56 -5.59
N LEU A 32 4.03 10.93 -6.80
CA LEU A 32 4.01 10.00 -7.93
C LEU A 32 5.39 9.48 -8.31
N MET A 33 6.46 10.25 -8.09
CA MET A 33 7.82 9.76 -8.27
C MET A 33 8.19 8.65 -7.28
N PHE A 34 7.78 8.77 -6.01
CA PHE A 34 7.98 7.69 -5.03
C PHE A 34 7.14 6.46 -5.39
N VAL A 35 5.87 6.66 -5.74
CA VAL A 35 4.99 5.56 -6.16
C VAL A 35 5.50 4.89 -7.43
N ARG A 36 6.08 5.64 -8.39
CA ARG A 36 6.68 5.08 -9.61
C ARG A 36 7.79 4.09 -9.31
N LYS A 37 8.63 4.34 -8.28
CA LYS A 37 9.67 3.39 -7.87
C LYS A 37 9.05 2.11 -7.31
N ASP A 38 7.97 2.23 -6.54
CA ASP A 38 7.24 1.10 -6.01
C ASP A 38 6.51 0.28 -7.10
N ILE A 39 5.95 0.96 -8.12
CA ILE A 39 5.39 0.31 -9.31
C ILE A 39 6.49 -0.46 -10.05
N GLN A 40 7.64 0.19 -10.31
CA GLN A 40 8.74 -0.47 -11.02
C GLN A 40 9.27 -1.68 -10.23
N ARG A 41 9.40 -1.57 -8.90
CA ARG A 41 9.75 -2.71 -8.05
C ARG A 41 8.74 -3.85 -8.18
N ALA A 42 7.44 -3.55 -8.23
CA ALA A 42 6.40 -4.57 -8.37
C ALA A 42 6.40 -5.21 -9.77
N ILE A 43 6.77 -4.46 -10.82
CA ILE A 43 6.99 -4.97 -12.18
C ILE A 43 8.21 -5.90 -12.22
N ASP A 44 9.30 -5.51 -11.57
CA ASP A 44 10.56 -6.24 -11.58
C ASP A 44 10.53 -7.50 -10.68
N ASP A 45 9.64 -7.55 -9.69
CA ASP A 45 9.49 -8.70 -8.80
C ASP A 45 8.77 -9.86 -9.51
N PRO A 46 9.41 -11.04 -9.69
CA PRO A 46 8.78 -12.20 -10.33
C PRO A 46 7.55 -12.72 -9.59
N LYS A 47 7.38 -12.40 -8.29
CA LYS A 47 6.21 -12.75 -7.50
C LYS A 47 5.15 -11.63 -7.47
N THR A 48 5.46 -10.46 -8.03
CA THR A 48 4.65 -9.24 -8.12
C THR A 48 3.90 -8.87 -6.84
N SER A 49 4.62 -8.85 -5.70
CA SER A 49 4.05 -8.26 -4.49
C SER A 49 3.85 -6.77 -4.71
N THR A 50 2.61 -6.30 -4.58
CA THR A 50 2.24 -4.90 -4.83
C THR A 50 1.87 -4.23 -3.51
N SER A 51 2.40 -3.05 -3.21
CA SER A 51 2.07 -2.31 -1.97
C SER A 51 0.64 -1.78 -2.00
N ASP A 52 0.02 -1.61 -0.84
CA ASP A 52 -1.36 -1.12 -0.75
C ASP A 52 -1.55 0.25 -1.41
N ASP A 53 -0.55 1.13 -1.33
CA ASP A 53 -0.60 2.45 -1.93
C ASP A 53 -0.72 2.37 -3.46
N VAL A 54 0.15 1.56 -4.09
CA VAL A 54 0.08 1.28 -5.54
C VAL A 54 -1.25 0.62 -5.92
N GLN A 55 -1.75 -0.29 -5.08
CA GLN A 55 -3.03 -0.94 -5.34
C GLN A 55 -4.21 0.04 -5.25
N LYS A 56 -4.22 0.98 -4.30
CA LYS A 56 -5.23 2.05 -4.27
C LYS A 56 -5.12 2.92 -5.50
N LEU A 57 -3.92 3.25 -5.95
CA LEU A 57 -3.73 4.03 -7.18
C LEU A 57 -4.27 3.31 -8.43
N LEU A 58 -4.14 1.97 -8.48
CA LEU A 58 -4.65 1.12 -9.57
C LEU A 58 -6.17 0.93 -9.56
N PHE A 59 -6.75 0.60 -8.41
CA PHE A 59 -8.13 0.09 -8.32
C PHE A 59 -9.10 1.06 -7.65
N GLU A 60 -8.60 2.00 -6.87
CA GLU A 60 -9.39 2.95 -6.08
C GLU A 60 -8.79 4.37 -6.17
N PRO A 61 -8.54 4.91 -7.37
CA PRO A 61 -7.73 6.11 -7.54
C PRO A 61 -8.31 7.36 -6.87
N GLU A 62 -9.63 7.45 -6.74
CA GLU A 62 -10.28 8.55 -6.02
C GLU A 62 -10.04 8.47 -4.51
N ILE A 63 -9.91 7.26 -3.95
CA ILE A 63 -9.53 7.08 -2.54
C ILE A 63 -8.08 7.51 -2.35
N TRP A 64 -7.16 7.03 -3.21
CA TRP A 64 -5.75 7.43 -3.17
C TRP A 64 -5.61 8.96 -3.28
N LYS A 65 -6.32 9.57 -4.24
CA LYS A 65 -6.34 11.01 -4.45
C LYS A 65 -6.83 11.77 -3.21
N ALA A 66 -7.90 11.30 -2.57
CA ALA A 66 -8.44 11.93 -1.36
C ALA A 66 -7.50 11.79 -0.15
N GLU A 67 -6.77 10.69 -0.04
CA GLU A 67 -5.75 10.50 1.00
C GLU A 67 -4.53 11.39 0.76
N LEU A 68 -3.99 11.42 -0.47
CA LEU A 68 -2.87 12.30 -0.79
C LEU A 68 -3.25 13.77 -0.57
N ALA A 69 -4.45 14.19 -1.00
CA ALA A 69 -4.94 15.55 -0.79
C ALA A 69 -4.83 15.98 0.68
N LYS A 70 -5.18 15.10 1.63
CA LYS A 70 -5.01 15.37 3.07
C LYS A 70 -3.54 15.52 3.47
N ILE A 71 -2.67 14.66 2.97
CA ILE A 71 -1.23 14.67 3.27
C ILE A 71 -0.58 15.97 2.80
N ILE A 72 -0.93 16.44 1.60
CA ILE A 72 -0.35 17.66 1.00
C ILE A 72 -1.11 18.93 1.38
N ASN A 73 -2.10 18.82 2.28
CA ASN A 73 -2.99 19.90 2.71
C ASN A 73 -3.69 20.63 1.54
N ALA A 74 -4.31 19.84 0.65
CA ALA A 74 -5.08 20.29 -0.52
C ALA A 74 -6.47 19.64 -0.54
N LYS A 75 -7.34 20.09 -1.45
CA LYS A 75 -8.62 19.44 -1.74
C LYS A 75 -8.47 18.52 -2.97
N PRO A 76 -9.27 17.44 -3.08
CA PRO A 76 -9.29 16.62 -4.29
C PRO A 76 -9.64 17.41 -5.58
N SER A 77 -10.37 18.53 -5.45
CA SER A 77 -10.68 19.44 -6.55
C SER A 77 -9.47 20.20 -7.09
N ASP A 78 -8.38 20.28 -6.32
CA ASP A 78 -7.19 21.06 -6.67
C ASP A 78 -6.23 20.25 -7.57
N PHE A 79 -6.48 18.95 -7.72
CA PHE A 79 -5.69 18.08 -8.57
C PHE A 79 -6.00 18.37 -10.05
N PRO A 80 -4.99 18.50 -10.92
CA PRO A 80 -5.22 18.66 -12.35
C PRO A 80 -5.92 17.42 -12.94
N ALA A 81 -6.65 17.59 -14.04
CA ALA A 81 -7.40 16.49 -14.66
C ALA A 81 -6.51 15.29 -15.04
N ASN A 82 -5.26 15.56 -15.45
CA ASN A 82 -4.26 14.57 -15.85
C ASN A 82 -3.24 14.27 -14.74
N TRP A 83 -3.61 14.39 -13.46
CA TRP A 83 -2.68 14.29 -12.34
C TRP A 83 -1.86 12.98 -12.29
N ARG A 84 -2.36 11.86 -12.84
CA ARG A 84 -1.63 10.57 -12.91
C ARG A 84 -0.80 10.35 -14.16
N ALA A 85 -0.81 11.26 -15.13
CA ALA A 85 -0.26 11.01 -16.46
C ALA A 85 1.22 10.57 -16.44
N SER A 86 1.99 10.97 -15.42
CA SER A 86 3.41 10.59 -15.28
C SER A 86 3.66 9.13 -14.91
N VAL A 87 2.64 8.39 -14.48
CA VAL A 87 2.73 6.98 -14.06
C VAL A 87 1.72 6.06 -14.74
N GLU A 88 0.81 6.59 -15.57
CA GLU A 88 -0.30 5.84 -16.17
C GLU A 88 0.21 4.62 -16.98
N ASP A 89 1.18 4.79 -17.87
CA ASP A 89 1.74 3.69 -18.67
C ASP A 89 2.29 2.55 -17.80
N LYS A 90 2.92 2.90 -16.66
CA LYS A 90 3.48 1.92 -15.72
C LYS A 90 2.41 1.24 -14.88
N LEU A 91 1.33 1.95 -14.57
CA LEU A 91 0.15 1.36 -13.94
C LEU A 91 -0.52 0.34 -14.88
N ASP A 92 -0.63 0.65 -16.17
CA ASP A 92 -1.18 -0.28 -17.17
C ASP A 92 -0.32 -1.53 -17.35
N GLU A 93 1.00 -1.35 -17.43
CA GLU A 93 1.96 -2.47 -17.46
C GLU A 93 1.79 -3.37 -16.22
N LEU A 94 1.81 -2.78 -15.03
CA LEU A 94 1.63 -3.52 -13.78
C LEU A 94 0.26 -4.21 -13.70
N LYS A 95 -0.80 -3.55 -14.19
CA LYS A 95 -2.15 -4.14 -14.25
C LYS A 95 -2.17 -5.39 -15.11
N GLY A 96 -1.50 -5.38 -16.27
CA GLY A 96 -1.34 -6.56 -17.11
C GLY A 96 -0.65 -7.72 -16.39
N LEU A 97 0.41 -7.43 -15.63
CA LEU A 97 1.12 -8.43 -14.82
C LEU A 97 0.26 -8.98 -13.67
N ILE A 98 -0.50 -8.11 -13.01
CA ILE A 98 -1.46 -8.49 -11.96
C ILE A 98 -2.55 -9.38 -12.55
N ASP A 99 -3.09 -9.05 -13.72
CA ASP A 99 -4.10 -9.85 -14.40
C ASP A 99 -3.57 -11.23 -14.79
N SER A 100 -2.35 -11.29 -15.33
CA SER A 100 -1.70 -12.56 -15.66
C SER A 100 -1.42 -13.42 -14.41
N GLY A 101 -0.82 -12.83 -13.37
CA GLY A 101 -0.49 -13.51 -12.13
C GLY A 101 -1.72 -13.93 -11.33
N GLY A 102 -2.69 -13.04 -11.17
CA GLY A 102 -3.93 -13.27 -10.43
C GLY A 102 -4.79 -14.38 -11.04
N LYS A 103 -4.75 -14.57 -12.36
CA LYS A 103 -5.44 -15.67 -13.06
C LYS A 103 -4.71 -17.01 -13.00
N SER A 104 -3.40 -17.03 -12.78
CA SER A 104 -2.59 -18.24 -12.92
C SER A 104 -2.08 -18.80 -11.59
N ARG A 105 -1.77 -17.94 -10.62
CA ARG A 105 -1.17 -18.35 -9.34
C ARG A 105 -2.21 -18.95 -8.41
N ALA A 106 -1.95 -20.17 -7.95
CA ALA A 106 -2.73 -20.84 -6.92
C ALA A 106 -2.16 -20.57 -5.53
N TRP A 107 -3.02 -20.56 -4.52
CA TRP A 107 -2.59 -20.51 -3.13
C TRP A 107 -1.88 -21.81 -2.73
N GLU A 108 -0.70 -21.67 -2.14
CA GLU A 108 0.02 -22.76 -1.50
C GLU A 108 -0.20 -22.69 0.01
N GLN A 109 -0.83 -23.72 0.58
CA GLN A 109 -1.10 -23.78 2.01
C GLN A 109 0.22 -23.89 2.80
N PRO A 110 0.50 -22.98 3.74
CA PRO A 110 1.65 -23.13 4.64
C PRO A 110 1.55 -24.41 5.46
N ALA A 111 2.69 -25.07 5.69
CA ALA A 111 2.78 -26.43 6.24
C ALA A 111 2.24 -26.58 7.68
N PHE A 112 2.13 -25.49 8.43
CA PHE A 112 1.77 -25.55 9.85
C PHE A 112 0.50 -24.79 10.19
N SER A 113 -0.20 -25.28 11.21
CA SER A 113 -1.32 -24.58 11.84
C SER A 113 -0.90 -23.99 13.18
N ARG A 114 -1.28 -22.73 13.41
CA ARG A 114 -1.00 -21.95 14.63
C ARG A 114 -2.27 -21.17 15.02
N PRO A 115 -3.33 -21.84 15.49
CA PRO A 115 -4.67 -21.25 15.55
C PRO A 115 -4.74 -19.94 16.35
N THR A 116 -4.00 -19.86 17.46
CA THR A 116 -3.93 -18.63 18.28
C THR A 116 -3.34 -17.46 17.50
N GLU A 117 -2.13 -17.61 16.96
CA GLU A 117 -1.46 -16.54 16.21
C GLU A 117 -2.18 -16.20 14.90
N GLN A 118 -2.75 -17.20 14.23
CA GLN A 118 -3.56 -17.03 13.02
C GLN A 118 -4.83 -16.23 13.30
N ASN A 119 -5.53 -16.50 14.41
CA ASN A 119 -6.71 -15.73 14.79
C ASN A 119 -6.35 -14.27 15.10
N MET A 120 -5.22 -14.02 15.77
CA MET A 120 -4.73 -12.66 16.00
C MET A 120 -4.48 -11.92 14.67
N ALA A 121 -3.78 -12.56 13.72
CA ALA A 121 -3.52 -11.99 12.41
C ALA A 121 -4.82 -11.76 11.62
N LYS A 122 -5.74 -12.72 11.63
CA LYS A 122 -7.07 -12.59 10.98
C LYS A 122 -7.83 -11.38 11.49
N THR A 123 -7.89 -11.17 12.82
CA THR A 123 -8.55 -9.98 13.39
C THR A 123 -7.91 -8.68 12.90
N LYS A 124 -6.57 -8.64 12.79
CA LYS A 124 -5.87 -7.44 12.29
C LYS A 124 -6.14 -7.17 10.81
N PHE A 125 -6.15 -8.20 9.96
CA PHE A 125 -6.51 -8.05 8.55
C PHE A 125 -7.93 -7.52 8.36
N LEU A 126 -8.91 -8.07 9.08
CA LEU A 126 -10.32 -7.65 8.96
C LEU A 126 -10.55 -6.23 9.49
N ALA A 127 -9.77 -5.79 10.48
CA ALA A 127 -9.80 -4.43 10.98
C ALA A 127 -9.17 -3.43 10.00
N TYR A 128 -8.08 -3.84 9.32
CA TYR A 128 -7.33 -2.98 8.41
C TYR A 128 -7.99 -2.85 7.03
N TYR A 129 -8.47 -3.96 6.46
CA TYR A 129 -9.21 -3.97 5.21
C TYR A 129 -10.70 -4.13 5.48
N LYS A 130 -11.41 -2.99 5.57
CA LYS A 130 -12.86 -2.99 5.82
C LYS A 130 -13.59 -3.80 4.76
N GLY A 131 -14.38 -4.78 5.20
CA GLY A 131 -15.17 -5.64 4.32
C GLY A 131 -14.37 -6.76 3.63
N ALA A 132 -13.09 -6.94 3.97
CA ALA A 132 -12.31 -8.07 3.48
C ALA A 132 -12.75 -9.40 4.12
N THR A 133 -12.40 -10.48 3.44
CA THR A 133 -12.56 -11.85 3.93
C THR A 133 -11.21 -12.55 3.92
N VAL A 134 -10.86 -13.22 5.01
CA VAL A 134 -9.71 -14.14 5.06
C VAL A 134 -10.19 -15.53 4.67
N LEU A 135 -9.81 -15.99 3.48
CA LEU A 135 -10.25 -17.26 2.89
C LEU A 135 -9.44 -18.44 3.43
N LYS A 136 -8.12 -18.29 3.46
CA LYS A 136 -7.16 -19.29 3.96
C LYS A 136 -6.10 -18.60 4.80
N ILE A 137 -5.56 -19.32 5.79
CA ILE A 137 -4.45 -18.82 6.61
C ILE A 137 -3.61 -20.00 7.09
N GLY A 138 -2.31 -19.83 7.14
CA GLY A 138 -1.38 -20.87 7.56
C GLY A 138 -0.10 -20.28 8.12
N SER A 139 0.61 -21.06 8.93
CA SER A 139 1.92 -20.70 9.47
C SER A 139 3.04 -21.36 8.66
N SER A 140 4.10 -20.61 8.38
CA SER A 140 5.33 -21.14 7.81
C SER A 140 6.21 -21.79 8.88
N PHE A 141 5.97 -21.51 10.17
CA PHE A 141 6.74 -22.07 11.28
C PHE A 141 5.87 -22.89 12.24
N GLN A 142 6.38 -24.07 12.61
CA GLN A 142 5.84 -24.90 13.68
C GLN A 142 6.06 -24.25 15.05
N ASP A 143 7.28 -23.77 15.27
CA ASP A 143 7.76 -23.22 16.54
C ASP A 143 8.22 -21.77 16.42
N TRP A 144 8.28 -21.10 17.56
CA TRP A 144 8.78 -19.73 17.68
C TRP A 144 10.23 -19.64 17.23
N LYS A 145 10.51 -18.78 16.24
CA LYS A 145 11.89 -18.43 15.87
C LYS A 145 12.40 -17.37 16.83
N MET A 146 13.52 -17.65 17.50
CA MET A 146 14.09 -16.82 18.55
C MET A 146 15.33 -16.08 18.06
N TYR A 147 15.39 -14.79 18.35
CA TYR A 147 16.58 -13.96 18.21
C TYR A 147 17.25 -13.76 19.56
N LYS A 148 18.58 -13.68 19.53
CA LYS A 148 19.43 -13.43 20.70
C LYS A 148 20.38 -12.27 20.38
N ASN A 149 20.79 -11.52 21.39
CA ASN A 149 21.86 -10.53 21.25
C ASN A 149 23.24 -11.21 21.23
N SER A 150 24.31 -10.43 21.13
CA SER A 150 25.70 -10.90 21.11
C SER A 150 26.12 -11.67 22.38
N LEU A 151 25.40 -11.49 23.49
CA LEU A 151 25.64 -12.19 24.77
C LEU A 151 24.82 -13.49 24.87
N GLY A 152 24.09 -13.89 23.83
CA GLY A 152 23.23 -15.07 23.82
C GLY A 152 21.90 -14.88 24.57
N ILE A 153 21.60 -13.67 25.05
CA ILE A 153 20.36 -13.36 25.76
C ILE A 153 19.23 -13.21 24.74
N PRO A 154 18.08 -13.90 24.92
CA PRO A 154 16.93 -13.73 24.04
C PRO A 154 16.48 -12.27 23.97
N THR A 155 16.09 -11.81 22.77
CA THR A 155 15.58 -10.44 22.58
C THR A 155 14.14 -10.46 22.09
N ASN A 156 13.86 -11.29 21.09
CA ASN A 156 12.53 -11.42 20.51
C ASN A 156 12.31 -12.85 20.03
N ARG A 157 11.05 -13.24 19.94
CA ARG A 157 10.66 -14.44 19.19
C ARG A 157 9.45 -14.14 18.32
N PHE A 158 9.33 -14.83 17.19
CA PHE A 158 8.22 -14.61 16.26
C PHE A 158 7.74 -15.90 15.59
N ILE A 159 6.47 -15.89 15.22
CA ILE A 159 5.83 -16.82 14.28
C ILE A 159 5.49 -16.02 13.03
N ARG A 160 5.67 -16.63 11.86
CA ARG A 160 5.37 -16.04 10.56
C ARG A 160 4.46 -16.98 9.78
N GLY A 161 3.56 -16.40 9.00
CA GLY A 161 2.77 -17.16 8.04
C GLY A 161 2.19 -16.27 6.97
N TRP A 162 1.24 -16.85 6.24
CA TRP A 162 0.57 -16.19 5.13
C TRP A 162 -0.94 -16.35 5.27
N ALA A 163 -1.68 -15.39 4.73
CA ALA A 163 -3.13 -15.43 4.58
C ALA A 163 -3.53 -15.12 3.14
N LEU A 164 -4.54 -15.83 2.63
CA LEU A 164 -5.22 -15.50 1.38
C LEU A 164 -6.43 -14.62 1.69
N LEU A 165 -6.45 -13.40 1.17
CA LEU A 165 -7.49 -12.41 1.41
C LEU A 165 -8.26 -12.07 0.14
N LYS A 166 -9.58 -11.97 0.25
CA LYS A 166 -10.41 -11.24 -0.72
C LYS A 166 -10.67 -9.85 -0.16
N ILE A 167 -10.10 -8.83 -0.79
CA ILE A 167 -10.26 -7.43 -0.39
C ILE A 167 -11.25 -6.76 -1.37
N PRO A 168 -12.21 -5.94 -0.89
CA PRO A 168 -13.18 -5.27 -1.76
C PRO A 168 -12.49 -4.41 -2.83
N ASN A 169 -13.16 -4.24 -3.96
CA ASN A 169 -12.69 -3.44 -5.11
C ASN A 169 -11.38 -3.93 -5.76
N ARG A 170 -10.84 -5.07 -5.35
CA ARG A 170 -9.67 -5.70 -5.97
C ARG A 170 -10.09 -6.91 -6.83
N PRO A 171 -9.56 -7.05 -8.06
CA PRO A 171 -10.03 -8.08 -9.00
C PRO A 171 -9.74 -9.50 -8.50
N TYR A 172 -8.55 -9.72 -7.93
CA TYR A 172 -8.11 -11.04 -7.44
C TYR A 172 -7.90 -11.04 -5.92
N CYS A 173 -7.61 -12.22 -5.39
CA CYS A 173 -7.23 -12.39 -4.00
C CYS A 173 -5.74 -12.11 -3.82
N GLN A 174 -5.31 -11.94 -2.57
CA GLN A 174 -3.92 -11.66 -2.24
C GLN A 174 -3.40 -12.58 -1.17
N ALA A 175 -2.23 -13.17 -1.41
CA ALA A 175 -1.40 -13.70 -0.35
C ALA A 175 -0.65 -12.56 0.34
N GLN A 176 -0.86 -12.42 1.64
CA GLN A 176 -0.16 -11.46 2.48
C GLN A 176 0.50 -12.13 3.68
N GLU A 177 1.70 -11.68 4.00
CA GLU A 177 2.45 -12.15 5.17
C GLU A 177 1.81 -11.62 6.45
N TRP A 178 1.88 -12.42 7.51
CA TRP A 178 1.63 -11.98 8.86
C TRP A 178 2.75 -12.45 9.79
N ILE A 179 3.07 -11.64 10.80
CA ILE A 179 4.06 -11.93 11.83
C ILE A 179 3.45 -11.64 13.20
N VAL A 180 3.51 -12.62 14.10
CA VAL A 180 3.23 -12.44 15.52
C VAL A 180 4.53 -12.52 16.31
N LYS A 181 4.76 -11.57 17.21
CA LYS A 181 6.02 -11.38 17.93
C LYS A 181 5.79 -11.30 19.43
N GLN A 182 6.80 -11.73 20.18
CA GLN A 182 6.96 -11.45 21.60
C GLN A 182 8.37 -10.91 21.84
N THR A 183 8.46 -9.93 22.74
CA THR A 183 9.73 -9.32 23.15
C THR A 183 10.14 -9.91 24.50
N TYR A 184 11.43 -10.17 24.68
CA TYR A 184 11.99 -10.63 25.95
C TYR A 184 12.49 -9.45 26.77
N ALA A 185 12.06 -9.34 28.02
CA ALA A 185 12.56 -8.35 28.95
C ALA A 185 12.43 -8.86 30.39
N GLY A 186 13.51 -8.71 31.18
CA GLY A 186 13.48 -9.01 32.62
C GLY A 186 13.10 -10.46 32.96
N GLY A 187 13.62 -11.44 32.21
CA GLY A 187 13.38 -12.87 32.49
C GLY A 187 12.09 -13.46 31.90
N ARG A 188 11.28 -12.66 31.20
CA ARG A 188 9.96 -13.07 30.69
C ARG A 188 9.69 -12.59 29.27
N TRP A 189 8.81 -13.30 28.58
CA TRP A 189 8.25 -12.90 27.29
C TRP A 189 7.05 -11.98 27.49
N SER A 190 6.93 -10.96 26.65
CA SER A 190 5.75 -10.08 26.59
C SER A 190 4.51 -10.84 26.12
N ALA A 191 3.35 -10.19 26.20
CA ALA A 191 2.18 -10.62 25.45
C ALA A 191 2.51 -10.70 23.95
N SER A 192 1.87 -11.63 23.25
CA SER A 192 1.95 -11.73 21.79
C SER A 192 1.28 -10.53 21.14
N VAL A 193 1.94 -9.97 20.13
CA VAL A 193 1.40 -8.87 19.31
C VAL A 193 1.58 -9.21 17.83
N VAL A 194 0.64 -8.79 16.99
CA VAL A 194 0.84 -8.87 15.53
C VAL A 194 1.77 -7.70 15.14
N ASP A 195 2.99 -8.03 14.75
CA ASP A 195 4.08 -7.10 14.44
C ASP A 195 4.01 -6.62 12.99
N SER A 196 3.62 -7.51 12.07
CA SER A 196 3.43 -7.21 10.65
C SER A 196 2.19 -7.90 10.12
N PHE A 197 1.40 -7.14 9.36
CA PHE A 197 0.24 -7.58 8.58
C PHE A 197 -0.12 -6.45 7.61
N GLY A 198 -0.71 -6.78 6.47
CA GLY A 198 -1.13 -5.75 5.51
C GLY A 198 0.03 -5.16 4.71
N GLY A 199 -0.20 -3.99 4.12
CA GLY A 199 0.83 -3.18 3.45
C GLY A 199 1.15 -3.60 2.01
N GLY A 200 0.73 -4.79 1.59
CA GLY A 200 0.87 -5.27 0.22
C GLY A 200 0.75 -6.78 0.14
N GLY A 201 0.61 -7.29 -1.07
CA GLY A 201 0.42 -8.72 -1.30
C GLY A 201 0.68 -9.16 -2.72
N VAL A 202 0.83 -10.47 -2.85
CA VAL A 202 0.95 -11.15 -4.15
C VAL A 202 -0.45 -11.48 -4.64
N PHE A 203 -0.81 -11.04 -5.85
CA PHE A 203 -2.11 -11.37 -6.45
C PHE A 203 -2.18 -12.83 -6.88
N MET A 204 -3.30 -13.49 -6.55
CA MET A 204 -3.55 -14.92 -6.77
C MET A 204 -5.04 -15.20 -7.03
N LYS A 205 -5.34 -16.41 -7.51
CA LYS A 205 -6.72 -16.91 -7.56
C LYS A 205 -7.36 -16.89 -6.17
N CYS A 206 -8.68 -16.76 -6.15
CA CYS A 206 -9.47 -16.76 -4.91
C CYS A 206 -9.87 -18.16 -4.42
N GLU A 207 -9.28 -19.21 -4.98
CA GLU A 207 -9.65 -20.61 -4.75
C GLU A 207 -8.78 -21.30 -3.71
#